data_AF-A0AAE1YJU0-F1
#
_entry.id   AF-A0AAE1YJU0-F1
#
_cell.length_a   1.000
_cell.length_b   1.000
_cell.length_c   1.000
_cell.angle_alpha   90.00
_cell.angle_beta   90.00
_cell.angle_gamma   90.00
#
_symmetry.space_group_name_H-M   'P 1'
#
loop_
_entity.id
_entity.type
_entity.pdbx_description
1 polymer ?
#
loop_
_entity_poly.entity_id
_entity_poly.type
_entity_poly.pdbx_seq_one_letter_code
_entity_poly.pdbx_strand_id
1 'polypeptide(L)'
;WHNPTQFISFLKSLTVNQNTDRISNQEQAKRMASTVDAAGEPIPTSSVLMASAKHIGTRCRNENLAFLKCKKNDPNPEKCLDKGRQVTQCVLHLLRDLHQNCSKELDAYAGCMYYHTNEFELCRKEQKDFEKACPL
;
A
#
# COMPACT_ATOMS: atom_id res chain seq x y z
N TRP A 1 -16.12 37.57 23.05
CA TRP A 1 -14.92 38.27 22.55
C TRP A 1 -14.81 39.64 23.18
N HIS A 2 -14.60 39.71 24.49
CA HIS A 2 -14.47 40.98 25.23
C HIS A 2 -13.15 41.05 26.01
N ASN A 3 -12.21 40.12 25.76
CA ASN A 3 -10.91 40.11 26.41
C ASN A 3 -9.85 39.48 25.46
N PRO A 4 -8.79 40.21 25.08
CA PRO A 4 -7.79 39.75 24.11
C PRO A 4 -7.03 38.48 24.54
N THR A 5 -6.87 38.24 25.84
CA THR A 5 -6.22 37.01 26.35
C THR A 5 -7.07 35.75 26.13
N GLN A 6 -8.40 35.87 26.23
CA GLN A 6 -9.33 34.77 25.94
C GLN A 6 -9.30 34.37 24.46
N PHE A 7 -9.12 35.35 23.56
CA PHE A 7 -9.02 35.07 22.13
C PHE A 7 -7.73 34.35 21.76
N ILE A 8 -6.59 34.80 22.30
CA ILE A 8 -5.30 34.14 22.07
C ILE A 8 -5.31 32.70 22.61
N SER A 9 -5.94 32.47 23.77
CA SER A 9 -6.12 31.12 24.32
C SER A 9 -6.94 30.24 23.38
N PHE A 10 -8.05 30.75 22.84
CA PHE A 10 -8.89 30.03 21.89
C PHE A 10 -8.15 29.68 20.58
N LEU A 11 -7.39 30.63 20.01
CA LEU A 11 -6.56 30.37 18.83
C LEU A 11 -5.47 29.33 19.11
N LYS A 12 -4.78 29.42 20.25
CA LYS A 12 -3.78 28.41 20.64
C LYS A 12 -4.41 27.03 20.76
N SER A 13 -5.59 26.91 21.37
CA SER A 13 -6.32 25.64 21.47
C SER A 13 -6.76 25.10 20.11
N LEU A 14 -7.21 25.96 19.18
CA LEU A 14 -7.55 25.55 17.81
C LEU A 14 -6.31 25.05 17.05
N THR A 15 -5.18 25.76 17.14
CA THR A 15 -3.92 25.36 16.48
C THR A 15 -3.36 24.07 17.09
N VAL A 16 -3.45 23.90 18.41
CA VAL A 16 -3.06 22.66 19.11
C VAL A 16 -3.96 21.50 18.69
N ASN A 17 -5.28 21.69 18.59
CA ASN A 17 -6.19 20.64 18.10
C ASN A 17 -5.90 20.25 16.65
N GLN A 18 -5.73 21.21 15.73
CA GLN A 18 -5.36 20.93 14.34
C GLN A 18 -4.00 20.22 14.19
N ASN A 19 -3.01 20.55 15.03
CA ASN A 19 -1.72 19.86 15.03
C ASN A 19 -1.83 18.45 15.61
N THR A 20 -2.63 18.26 16.65
CA THR A 20 -2.86 16.93 17.26
C THR A 20 -3.60 16.01 16.30
N ASP A 21 -4.54 16.53 15.52
CA ASP A 21 -5.23 15.80 14.44
C ASP A 21 -4.29 15.44 13.28
N ARG A 22 -3.34 16.31 12.92
CA ARG A 22 -2.31 15.98 11.91
C ARG A 22 -1.35 14.91 12.40
N ILE A 23 -0.91 15.00 13.65
CA ILE A 23 0.02 14.03 14.25
C ILE A 23 -0.66 12.67 14.41
N SER A 24 -1.89 12.62 14.92
CA SER A 24 -2.64 11.37 15.06
C SER A 24 -2.90 10.69 13.71
N ASN A 25 -3.26 11.47 12.67
CA ASN A 25 -3.42 10.96 11.31
C ASN A 25 -2.10 10.49 10.69
N GLN A 26 -0.97 11.18 10.93
CA GLN A 26 0.34 10.71 10.49
C GLN A 26 0.77 9.43 11.20
N GLU A 27 0.48 9.30 12.49
CA GLU A 27 0.85 8.12 13.29
C GLU A 27 -0.04 6.92 12.96
N GLN A 28 -1.33 7.14 12.67
CA GLN A 28 -2.23 6.13 12.11
C GLN A 28 -1.84 5.73 10.68
N ALA A 29 -1.48 6.68 9.82
CA ALA A 29 -0.95 6.36 8.49
C ALA A 29 0.35 5.55 8.58
N LYS A 30 1.21 5.84 9.56
CA LYS A 30 2.46 5.08 9.80
C LYS A 30 2.19 3.67 10.35
N ARG A 31 1.17 3.49 11.19
CA ARG A 31 0.72 2.18 11.69
C ARG A 31 -0.04 1.37 10.64
N MET A 32 -0.74 2.02 9.71
CA MET A 32 -1.45 1.37 8.59
C MET A 32 -0.60 1.20 7.33
N ALA A 33 0.62 1.76 7.29
CA ALA A 33 1.55 1.64 6.16
C ALA A 33 2.46 0.40 6.24
N SER A 34 2.42 -0.39 7.33
CA SER A 34 3.17 -1.64 7.38
C SER A 34 2.63 -2.60 6.32
N THR A 35 3.48 -3.00 5.37
CA THR A 35 3.13 -3.97 4.32
C THR A 35 3.11 -5.43 4.82
N VAL A 36 3.47 -5.65 6.08
CA VAL A 36 3.46 -6.96 6.76
C VAL A 36 2.70 -6.92 8.09
N ASP A 37 2.27 -8.09 8.54
CA ASP A 37 1.67 -8.31 9.86
C ASP A 37 2.72 -8.44 10.97
N ALA A 38 2.26 -8.68 12.21
CA ALA A 38 3.14 -8.84 13.37
C ALA A 38 4.07 -10.06 13.29
N ALA A 39 3.75 -11.05 12.43
CA ALA A 39 4.57 -12.22 12.17
C ALA A 39 5.53 -12.01 10.98
N GLY A 40 5.47 -10.86 10.31
CA GLY A 40 6.26 -10.56 9.11
C GLY A 40 5.67 -11.16 7.82
N GLU A 41 4.43 -11.64 7.85
CA GLU A 41 3.73 -12.14 6.67
C GLU A 41 3.13 -10.97 5.87
N PRO A 42 3.24 -10.98 4.53
CA PRO A 42 2.77 -9.87 3.71
C PRO A 42 1.24 -9.75 3.76
N ILE A 43 0.75 -8.52 3.95
CA ILE A 43 -0.68 -8.20 3.93
C ILE A 43 -1.04 -7.66 2.54
N PRO A 44 -1.79 -8.40 1.70
CA PRO A 44 -2.12 -7.98 0.35
C PRO A 44 -3.31 -7.00 0.36
N THR A 45 -3.15 -5.84 1.02
CA THR A 45 -4.14 -4.75 0.92
C THR A 45 -4.15 -4.17 -0.50
N SER A 46 -5.21 -3.43 -0.85
CA SER A 46 -5.32 -2.80 -2.17
C SER A 46 -4.14 -1.87 -2.47
N SER A 47 -3.66 -1.11 -1.48
CA SER A 47 -2.53 -0.19 -1.62
C SER A 47 -1.21 -0.91 -1.83
N VAL A 48 -0.96 -2.00 -1.10
CA VAL A 48 0.25 -2.82 -1.25
C VAL A 48 0.29 -3.50 -2.63
N LEU A 49 -0.84 -4.08 -3.06
CA LEU A 49 -0.97 -4.69 -4.38
C LEU A 49 -0.80 -3.67 -5.50
N MET A 50 -1.34 -2.45 -5.35
CA MET A 50 -1.19 -1.39 -6.34
C MET A 50 0.26 -0.89 -6.43
N ALA A 51 0.90 -0.63 -5.28
CA ALA A 51 2.30 -0.24 -5.22
C ALA A 51 3.22 -1.30 -5.87
N SER A 52 2.88 -2.58 -5.73
CA SER A 52 3.65 -3.71 -6.25
C SER A 52 3.26 -4.15 -7.67
N ALA A 53 2.27 -3.51 -8.30
CA ALA A 53 1.65 -4.00 -9.54
C ALA A 53 2.66 -4.21 -10.69
N LYS A 54 3.68 -3.35 -10.80
CA LYS A 54 4.74 -3.44 -11.82
C LYS A 54 5.60 -4.71 -11.62
N HIS A 55 5.96 -5.03 -10.38
CA HIS A 55 6.69 -6.25 -10.03
C HIS A 55 5.82 -7.49 -10.25
N ILE A 56 4.54 -7.45 -9.85
CA ILE A 56 3.59 -8.55 -10.06
C ILE A 56 3.45 -8.85 -11.56
N GLY A 57 3.28 -7.81 -12.39
CA GLY A 57 3.14 -7.95 -13.83
C GLY A 57 4.36 -8.55 -14.54
N THR A 58 5.55 -8.42 -13.93
CA THR A 58 6.81 -8.94 -14.47
C THR A 58 7.10 -10.35 -13.93
N ARG A 59 7.10 -10.52 -12.61
CA ARG A 59 7.54 -11.75 -11.94
C ARG A 59 6.46 -12.84 -11.89
N CYS A 60 5.19 -12.47 -11.77
CA CYS A 60 4.06 -13.41 -11.74
C CYS A 60 3.29 -13.46 -13.08
N ARG A 61 3.94 -13.06 -14.19
CA ARG A 61 3.31 -12.95 -15.50
C ARG A 61 2.70 -14.27 -15.97
N ASN A 62 3.42 -15.38 -15.79
CA ASN A 62 3.04 -16.68 -16.32
C ASN A 62 1.81 -17.24 -15.61
N GLU A 63 1.78 -17.16 -14.28
CA GLU A 63 0.69 -17.55 -13.41
C GLU A 63 -0.56 -16.72 -13.74
N ASN A 64 -0.41 -15.39 -13.85
CA ASN A 64 -1.48 -14.48 -14.19
C ASN A 64 -2.09 -14.79 -15.57
N LEU A 65 -1.25 -15.02 -16.59
CA LEU A 65 -1.72 -15.38 -17.92
C LEU A 65 -2.42 -16.75 -17.94
N ALA A 66 -1.93 -17.73 -17.18
CA ALA A 66 -2.56 -19.04 -17.07
C ALA A 66 -3.96 -18.93 -16.43
N PHE A 67 -4.09 -18.13 -15.37
CA PHE A 67 -5.37 -17.87 -14.71
C PHE A 67 -6.37 -17.16 -15.65
N LEU A 68 -5.93 -16.10 -16.34
CA LEU A 68 -6.77 -15.36 -17.29
C LEU A 68 -7.21 -16.23 -18.48
N LYS A 69 -6.32 -17.07 -19.01
CA LYS A 69 -6.67 -18.04 -20.07
C LYS A 69 -7.72 -19.04 -19.59
N CYS A 70 -7.58 -19.56 -18.36
CA CYS A 70 -8.58 -20.45 -17.76
C CYS A 70 -9.95 -19.77 -17.67
N LYS A 71 -10.00 -18.54 -17.12
CA LYS A 71 -11.24 -17.75 -16.98
C LYS A 71 -11.88 -17.36 -18.31
N LYS A 72 -11.09 -17.15 -19.34
CA LYS A 72 -11.60 -16.87 -20.70
C LYS A 72 -12.28 -18.11 -21.31
N ASN A 73 -11.80 -19.31 -20.98
CA ASN A 73 -12.33 -20.55 -21.53
C ASN A 73 -13.56 -21.06 -20.77
N ASP A 74 -13.59 -20.88 -19.45
CA ASP A 74 -14.69 -21.35 -18.59
C ASP A 74 -14.99 -20.31 -17.49
N PRO A 75 -16.21 -19.76 -17.42
CA PRO A 75 -16.60 -18.81 -16.39
C PRO A 75 -16.79 -19.44 -15.01
N ASN A 76 -16.86 -20.78 -14.89
CA ASN A 76 -17.06 -21.48 -13.63
C ASN A 76 -15.94 -21.11 -12.62
N PRO A 77 -16.27 -20.62 -11.42
CA PRO A 77 -15.29 -20.23 -10.41
C PRO A 77 -14.39 -21.39 -9.95
N GLU A 78 -14.89 -22.62 -9.91
CA GLU A 78 -14.18 -23.77 -9.35
C GLU A 78 -13.08 -24.32 -10.27
N LYS A 79 -13.29 -24.24 -11.59
CA LYS A 79 -12.41 -24.84 -12.60
C LYS A 79 -11.02 -24.22 -12.65
N CYS A 80 -10.89 -22.97 -12.19
CA CYS A 80 -9.64 -22.21 -12.21
C CYS A 80 -9.01 -22.03 -10.82
N LEU A 81 -9.51 -22.69 -9.78
CA LEU A 81 -9.02 -22.50 -8.40
C LEU A 81 -7.54 -22.82 -8.25
N ASP A 82 -7.04 -23.89 -8.88
CA ASP A 82 -5.61 -24.23 -8.82
C ASP A 82 -4.72 -23.16 -9.47
N LYS A 83 -5.18 -22.56 -10.58
CA LYS A 83 -4.45 -21.43 -11.20
C LYS A 83 -4.53 -20.17 -10.33
N GLY A 84 -5.67 -19.94 -9.67
CA GLY A 84 -5.82 -18.87 -8.69
C GLY A 84 -4.85 -19.03 -7.52
N ARG A 85 -4.71 -20.24 -6.98
CA ARG A 85 -3.73 -20.55 -5.92
C ARG A 85 -2.30 -20.28 -6.37
N GLN A 86 -1.94 -20.67 -7.60
CA GLN A 86 -0.61 -20.39 -8.17
C GLN A 86 -0.32 -18.89 -8.27
N VAL A 87 -1.30 -18.10 -8.73
CA VAL A 87 -1.18 -16.62 -8.74
C VAL A 87 -0.98 -16.08 -7.33
N THR A 88 -1.85 -16.44 -6.38
CA THR A 88 -1.77 -15.95 -5.00
C THR A 88 -0.44 -16.32 -4.34
N GLN A 89 0.04 -17.55 -4.53
CA GLN A 89 1.32 -18.00 -3.99
C GLN A 89 2.48 -17.19 -4.56
N CYS A 90 2.51 -16.98 -5.89
CA CYS A 90 3.54 -16.14 -6.51
C CYS A 90 3.54 -14.71 -5.95
N VAL A 91 2.35 -14.11 -5.83
CA VAL A 91 2.21 -12.73 -5.33
C VAL A 91 2.63 -12.64 -3.86
N LEU A 92 2.23 -13.57 -2.99
CA LEU A 92 2.62 -13.53 -1.57
C LEU A 92 4.14 -13.72 -1.41
N HIS A 93 4.77 -14.62 -2.17
CA HIS A 93 6.22 -14.74 -2.17
C HIS A 93 6.90 -13.44 -2.62
N LEU A 94 6.40 -12.84 -3.71
CA LEU A 94 6.92 -11.57 -4.20
C LEU A 94 6.80 -10.45 -3.15
N LEU A 95 5.66 -10.33 -2.49
CA LEU A 95 5.46 -9.30 -1.47
C LEU A 95 6.43 -9.49 -0.29
N ARG A 96 6.68 -10.74 0.12
CA ARG A 96 7.68 -11.05 1.13
C ARG A 96 9.08 -10.63 0.69
N ASP A 97 9.46 -10.96 -0.55
CA ASP A 97 10.77 -10.60 -1.10
C ASP A 97 10.96 -9.08 -1.22
N LEU A 98 9.93 -8.35 -1.66
CA LEU A 98 9.97 -6.89 -1.74
C LEU A 98 10.09 -6.26 -0.35
N HIS A 99 9.34 -6.75 0.64
CA HIS A 99 9.46 -6.26 2.00
C HIS A 99 10.86 -6.51 2.58
N GLN A 100 11.45 -7.68 2.35
CA GLN A 100 12.80 -7.99 2.85
C GLN A 100 13.90 -7.12 2.22
N ASN A 101 13.77 -6.77 0.94
CA ASN A 101 14.82 -6.06 0.22
C ASN A 101 14.65 -4.54 0.21
N CYS A 102 13.41 -4.04 0.23
CA CYS A 102 13.07 -2.63 0.11
C CYS A 102 11.86 -2.24 0.97
N SER A 103 11.76 -2.76 2.20
CA SER A 103 10.66 -2.47 3.13
C SER A 103 10.39 -0.97 3.27
N LYS A 104 11.42 -0.16 3.52
CA LYS A 104 11.23 1.28 3.80
C LYS A 104 10.54 2.00 2.64
N GLU A 105 11.03 1.79 1.43
CA GLU A 105 10.48 2.43 0.23
C GLU A 105 9.12 1.84 -0.16
N LEU A 106 8.93 0.52 0.00
CA LEU A 106 7.64 -0.14 -0.22
C LEU A 106 6.57 0.36 0.75
N ASP A 107 6.87 0.43 2.05
CA ASP A 107 5.97 0.92 3.09
C ASP A 107 5.61 2.41 2.85
N ALA A 108 6.59 3.24 2.45
CA ALA A 108 6.34 4.63 2.10
C ALA A 108 5.41 4.75 0.87
N TYR A 109 5.64 3.94 -0.16
CA TYR A 109 4.84 3.99 -1.38
C TYR A 109 3.43 3.43 -1.16
N ALA A 110 3.30 2.30 -0.48
CA ALA A 110 2.02 1.72 -0.09
C ALA A 110 1.25 2.64 0.88
N GLY A 111 1.94 3.33 1.78
CA GLY A 111 1.34 4.34 2.66
C GLY A 111 0.78 5.54 1.88
N CYS A 112 1.52 6.04 0.88
CA CYS A 112 1.03 7.09 -0.02
C CYS A 112 -0.20 6.60 -0.81
N MET A 113 -0.14 5.39 -1.36
CA MET A 113 -1.25 4.76 -2.07
C MET A 113 -2.49 4.61 -1.20
N TYR A 114 -2.31 4.24 0.07
CA TYR A 114 -3.41 4.17 1.03
C TYR A 114 -4.05 5.55 1.26
N TYR A 115 -3.24 6.58 1.51
CA TYR A 115 -3.74 7.93 1.79
C TYR A 115 -4.44 8.58 0.58
N HIS A 116 -3.96 8.31 -0.63
CA HIS A 116 -4.49 8.87 -1.87
C HIS A 116 -5.40 7.90 -2.64
N THR A 117 -5.94 6.87 -1.99
CA THR A 117 -6.89 5.90 -2.59
C THR A 117 -6.39 5.33 -3.93
N ASN A 118 -5.11 4.95 -3.98
CA ASN A 118 -4.44 4.39 -5.15
C ASN A 118 -4.25 5.34 -6.35
N GLU A 119 -4.29 6.66 -6.14
CA GLU A 119 -4.01 7.64 -7.19
C GLU A 119 -2.49 7.79 -7.44
N PHE A 120 -2.03 7.32 -8.60
CA PHE A 120 -0.61 7.28 -8.93
C PHE A 120 0.03 8.65 -9.07
N GLU A 121 -0.70 9.64 -9.60
CA GLU A 121 -0.13 10.97 -9.85
C GLU A 121 0.28 11.70 -8.56
N LEU A 122 -0.37 11.36 -7.45
CA LEU A 122 -0.08 11.95 -6.14
C LEU A 122 1.10 11.28 -5.43
N CYS A 123 1.55 10.10 -5.90
CA CYS A 123 2.59 9.28 -5.28
C CYS A 123 3.82 9.06 -6.18
N ARG A 124 4.02 9.88 -7.22
CA ARG A 124 5.13 9.73 -8.18
C ARG A 124 6.51 9.86 -7.54
N LYS A 125 6.63 10.57 -6.42
CA LYS A 125 7.90 10.71 -5.71
C LYS A 125 8.27 9.38 -5.04
N GLU A 126 7.37 8.83 -4.23
CA GLU A 126 7.53 7.55 -3.53
C GLU A 126 7.69 6.40 -4.53
N GLN A 127 6.98 6.45 -5.66
CA GLN A 127 7.17 5.50 -6.75
C GLN A 127 8.61 5.49 -7.27
N LYS A 128 9.18 6.67 -7.54
CA LYS A 128 10.57 6.76 -8.04
C LYS A 128 11.58 6.28 -7.01
N ASP A 129 11.36 6.61 -5.75
CA ASP A 129 12.20 6.16 -4.63
C ASP A 129 12.16 4.61 -4.53
N PHE A 130 10.96 4.01 -4.62
CA PHE A 130 10.76 2.57 -4.63
C PHE A 130 11.37 1.88 -5.85
N GLU A 131 11.14 2.37 -7.07
CA GLU A 131 11.70 1.78 -8.29
C GLU A 131 13.23 1.88 -8.35
N LYS A 132 13.82 2.88 -7.68
CA LYS A 132 15.28 3.01 -7.55
C LYS A 132 15.86 2.01 -6.56
N ALA A 133 15.19 1.79 -5.43
CA ALA A 133 15.63 0.84 -4.40
C ALA A 133 15.39 -0.61 -4.83
N CYS A 134 14.29 -0.86 -5.53
CA CYS A 134 13.85 -2.17 -6.00
C CYS A 134 13.62 -2.12 -7.52
N PRO A 135 14.68 -2.27 -8.33
CA PRO A 135 14.53 -2.44 -9.77
C PRO A 135 13.79 -3.76 -10.07
N LEU A 136 13.13 -3.81 -11.23
CA LEU A 136 12.34 -4.97 -11.68
C LEU A 136 13.19 -6.23 -11.84
#